data_AF-A0A6A3J2C2-F1
#
_entry.id   AF-A0A6A3J2C2-F1
#
_cell.length_a   1.000
_cell.length_b   1.000
_cell.length_c   1.000
_cell.angle_alpha   90.00
_cell.angle_beta   90.00
_cell.angle_gamma   90.00
#
_symmetry.space_group_name_H-M   'P 1'
#
loop_
_entity.id
_entity.type
_entity.pdbx_description
1 polymer ?
#
loop_
_entity_poly.entity_id
_entity_poly.type
_entity_poly.pdbx_seq_one_letter_code
_entity_poly.pdbx_strand_id
1 'polypeptide(L)'
;MLAPKRDHETSFHNRHVIERSKDQSVTKRALLLESVTRKNLKVITATGAGAKADPTRQQIGSLKNAVRDPLATKIRCVLKKKDISLSEITTIFSSEKSVCKLLPLDAEQAQNLEEFSIVENFRIRVIPVLGTMSALFGQSIAAYVLCDLAGKKIKSRLPRDQRNRPAQQAVPKAAVARARAAPRRPQVVNFMQVPKVSCTATKSE
;
A
#
# COMPACT_ATOMS: atom_id res chain seq x y z
N MET A 1 -15.61 39.90 25.51
CA MET A 1 -14.42 39.31 24.86
C MET A 1 -14.90 38.17 23.98
N LEU A 2 -14.97 38.37 22.66
CA LEU A 2 -15.39 37.32 21.73
C LEU A 2 -14.34 36.20 21.69
N ALA A 3 -14.78 34.95 21.80
CA ALA A 3 -13.94 33.79 21.57
C ALA A 3 -13.33 33.84 20.15
N PRO A 4 -12.04 33.47 19.98
CA PRO A 4 -11.42 33.48 18.66
C PRO A 4 -12.15 32.51 17.74
N LYS A 5 -12.56 33.01 16.57
CA LYS A 5 -13.08 32.18 15.46
C LYS A 5 -12.03 31.12 15.15
N ARG A 6 -12.40 29.85 15.26
CA ARG A 6 -11.57 28.75 14.74
C ARG A 6 -11.51 28.93 13.23
N ASP A 7 -10.35 29.34 12.74
CA ASP A 7 -10.08 29.41 11.31
C ASP A 7 -10.36 28.03 10.70
N HIS A 8 -11.33 27.97 9.79
CA HIS A 8 -11.72 26.76 9.08
C HIS A 8 -10.70 26.35 7.99
N GLU A 9 -9.46 26.84 8.06
CA GLU A 9 -8.29 26.23 7.39
C GLU A 9 -7.93 24.92 8.10
N THR A 10 -8.81 23.95 7.95
CA THR A 10 -8.66 22.61 8.51
C THR A 10 -7.52 21.87 7.81
N SER A 11 -6.31 22.04 8.35
CA SER A 11 -5.18 21.11 8.35
C SER A 11 -5.40 19.84 7.51
N PHE A 12 -5.12 19.94 6.20
CA PHE A 12 -5.11 18.79 5.28
C PHE A 12 -3.88 17.88 5.50
N HIS A 13 -3.03 18.19 6.49
CA HIS A 13 -1.67 17.67 6.63
C HIS A 13 -1.57 16.17 6.99
N ASN A 14 -2.67 15.53 7.41
CA ASN A 14 -2.67 14.14 7.88
C ASN A 14 -3.71 13.21 7.25
N ARG A 15 -4.23 13.53 6.05
CA ARG A 15 -5.09 12.59 5.32
C ARG A 15 -4.28 11.60 4.50
N HIS A 16 -4.27 10.35 4.91
CA HIS A 16 -3.85 9.23 4.06
C HIS A 16 -4.99 8.82 3.15
N VAL A 17 -4.78 8.92 1.84
CA VAL A 17 -5.68 8.32 0.86
C VAL A 17 -5.24 6.87 0.67
N ILE A 18 -6.10 5.94 1.11
CA ILE A 18 -5.91 4.51 0.88
C ILE A 18 -6.64 4.15 -0.40
N GLU A 19 -5.89 3.72 -1.39
CA GLU A 19 -6.47 3.24 -2.63
C GLU A 19 -7.06 1.83 -2.43
N ARG A 20 -8.39 1.74 -2.44
CA ARG A 20 -9.14 0.47 -2.37
C ARG A 20 -9.88 0.23 -3.68
N SER A 21 -9.18 -0.14 -4.75
CA SER A 21 -9.86 -0.59 -5.96
C SER A 21 -9.82 -2.11 -6.06
N LYS A 22 -11.01 -2.73 -5.93
CA LYS A 22 -11.29 -4.11 -6.38
C LYS A 22 -11.17 -4.21 -7.91
N ASP A 23 -11.35 -3.09 -8.60
CA ASP A 23 -11.23 -3.00 -10.06
C ASP A 23 -9.74 -3.06 -10.47
N GLN A 24 -9.42 -3.98 -11.38
CA GLN A 24 -8.11 -4.01 -12.05
C GLN A 24 -7.97 -2.94 -13.15
N SER A 25 -8.93 -2.01 -13.27
CA SER A 25 -8.88 -0.98 -14.31
C SER A 25 -7.71 -0.01 -14.06
N VAL A 26 -6.74 -0.06 -14.96
CA VAL A 26 -5.53 0.77 -14.91
C VAL A 26 -5.90 2.25 -14.92
N THR A 27 -6.89 2.62 -15.74
CA THR A 27 -7.27 4.01 -16.00
C THR A 27 -7.81 4.70 -14.75
N LYS A 28 -8.76 4.07 -14.04
CA LYS A 28 -9.35 4.65 -12.82
C LYS A 28 -8.29 4.83 -11.72
N ARG A 29 -7.44 3.81 -11.51
CA ARG A 29 -6.35 3.89 -10.52
C ARG A 29 -5.35 4.99 -10.86
N ALA A 30 -4.95 5.10 -12.13
CA ALA A 30 -4.03 6.15 -12.55
C ALA A 30 -4.64 7.55 -12.40
N LEU A 31 -5.93 7.74 -12.71
CA LEU A 31 -6.66 8.99 -12.50
C LEU A 31 -6.74 9.36 -11.01
N LEU A 32 -7.04 8.39 -10.14
CA LEU A 32 -7.06 8.62 -8.70
C LEU A 32 -5.68 9.05 -8.20
N LEU A 33 -4.64 8.29 -8.53
CA LEU A 33 -3.27 8.62 -8.13
C LEU A 33 -2.85 10.01 -8.62
N GLU A 34 -3.19 10.34 -9.86
CA GLU A 34 -2.97 11.69 -10.38
C GLU A 34 -3.65 12.76 -9.53
N SER A 35 -4.95 12.61 -9.29
CA SER A 35 -5.74 13.62 -8.58
C SER A 35 -5.24 13.83 -7.15
N VAL A 36 -4.75 12.76 -6.50
CA VAL A 36 -4.25 12.78 -5.13
C VAL A 36 -2.85 13.40 -5.08
N THR A 37 -1.97 13.07 -6.04
CA THR A 37 -0.64 13.68 -6.14
C THR A 37 -0.73 15.17 -6.46
N ARG A 38 -1.61 15.60 -7.39
CA ARG A 38 -1.82 17.03 -7.70
C ARG A 38 -2.33 17.83 -6.50
N LYS A 39 -3.08 17.19 -5.59
CA LYS A 39 -3.58 17.80 -4.35
C LYS A 39 -2.59 17.72 -3.18
N ASN A 40 -1.37 17.24 -3.43
CA ASN A 40 -0.32 17.06 -2.43
C ASN A 40 -0.78 16.25 -1.19
N LEU A 41 -1.60 15.22 -1.42
CA LEU A 41 -2.10 14.34 -0.38
C LEU A 41 -1.22 13.09 -0.26
N LYS A 42 -1.02 12.61 0.98
CA LYS A 42 -0.29 11.37 1.22
C LYS A 42 -1.11 10.19 0.70
N VAL A 43 -0.55 9.41 -0.21
CA VAL A 43 -1.20 8.23 -0.79
C VAL A 43 -0.44 6.95 -0.50
N ILE A 44 -1.19 5.89 -0.17
CA ILE A 44 -0.69 4.53 -0.18
C ILE A 44 -1.57 3.66 -1.08
N THR A 45 -0.92 2.97 -2.02
CA THR A 45 -1.58 2.06 -2.97
C THR A 45 -0.93 0.68 -2.90
N ALA A 46 -1.65 -0.34 -3.37
CA ALA A 46 -1.17 -1.71 -3.51
C ALA A 46 -1.16 -2.11 -4.98
N THR A 47 -0.14 -2.88 -5.38
CA THR A 47 -0.15 -3.53 -6.70
C THR A 47 -0.93 -4.85 -6.66
N GLY A 48 -0.97 -5.58 -7.79
CA GLY A 48 -1.71 -6.84 -7.85
C GLY A 48 -1.08 -7.91 -6.96
N ALA A 49 -1.89 -8.53 -6.09
CA ALA A 49 -1.52 -9.70 -5.28
C ALA A 49 -1.66 -11.03 -6.05
N GLY A 50 -2.18 -11.00 -7.28
CA GLY A 50 -2.41 -12.20 -8.09
C GLY A 50 -1.12 -12.90 -8.54
N ALA A 51 -1.20 -14.22 -8.66
CA ALA A 51 -0.12 -15.11 -9.09
C ALA A 51 1.18 -15.00 -8.27
N LYS A 52 1.07 -14.68 -6.98
CA LYS A 52 2.19 -14.54 -6.03
C LYS A 52 1.89 -15.32 -4.76
N ALA A 53 2.91 -15.98 -4.21
CA ALA A 53 2.77 -16.85 -3.04
C ALA A 53 3.76 -16.53 -1.91
N ASP A 54 4.88 -15.86 -2.18
CA ASP A 54 5.96 -15.65 -1.19
C ASP A 54 5.77 -14.34 -0.38
N PRO A 55 5.31 -14.41 0.88
CA PRO A 55 5.09 -13.22 1.70
C PRO A 55 6.40 -12.52 2.08
N THR A 56 7.53 -13.22 2.06
CA THR A 56 8.83 -12.65 2.44
C THR A 56 9.38 -11.68 1.40
N ARG A 57 8.78 -11.64 0.21
CA ARG A 57 9.14 -10.73 -0.89
C ARG A 57 8.28 -9.47 -0.95
N GLN A 58 7.31 -9.34 -0.05
CA GLN A 58 6.48 -8.14 0.09
C GLN A 58 7.30 -6.96 0.63
N GLN A 59 7.12 -5.80 0.02
CA GLN A 59 7.89 -4.59 0.30
C GLN A 59 7.01 -3.35 0.19
N ILE A 60 7.36 -2.34 0.97
CA ILE A 60 6.79 -0.99 0.91
C ILE A 60 7.84 -0.07 0.33
N GLY A 61 7.49 0.70 -0.71
CA GLY A 61 8.38 1.69 -1.31
C GLY A 61 7.72 2.45 -2.45
N SER A 62 8.46 3.28 -3.18
CA SER A 62 7.86 4.05 -4.28
C SER A 62 7.38 3.19 -5.44
N LEU A 63 6.35 3.64 -6.16
CA LEU A 63 5.79 2.97 -7.34
C LEU A 63 6.84 2.66 -8.43
N LYS A 64 7.87 3.51 -8.56
CA LYS A 64 9.04 3.29 -9.44
C LYS A 64 9.71 1.92 -9.23
N ASN A 65 9.67 1.39 -8.01
CA ASN A 65 10.35 0.17 -7.62
C ASN A 65 9.55 -1.12 -7.93
N ALA A 66 8.26 -1.01 -8.24
CA ALA A 66 7.36 -2.13 -8.50
C ALA A 66 7.52 -2.73 -9.91
N VAL A 67 8.75 -3.07 -10.31
CA VAL A 67 9.10 -3.42 -11.70
C VAL A 67 8.46 -4.74 -12.17
N ARG A 68 8.32 -5.72 -11.27
CA ARG A 68 7.91 -7.10 -11.58
C ARG A 68 6.40 -7.31 -11.63
N ASP A 69 5.63 -6.23 -11.61
CA ASP A 69 4.17 -6.27 -11.61
C ASP A 69 3.61 -5.68 -12.91
N PRO A 70 2.79 -6.43 -13.68
CA PRO A 70 2.25 -5.96 -14.95
C PRO A 70 1.25 -4.81 -14.75
N LEU A 71 0.48 -4.81 -13.66
CA LEU A 71 -0.47 -3.74 -13.35
C LEU A 71 0.30 -2.45 -13.02
N ALA A 72 1.31 -2.55 -12.15
CA ALA A 72 2.15 -1.41 -11.81
C ALA A 72 2.87 -0.83 -13.04
N THR A 73 3.29 -1.69 -13.96
CA THR A 73 3.94 -1.27 -15.21
C THR A 73 3.02 -0.42 -16.08
N LYS A 74 1.76 -0.83 -16.23
CA LYS A 74 0.75 -0.05 -16.97
C LYS A 74 0.44 1.28 -16.28
N ILE A 75 0.25 1.27 -14.96
CA ILE A 75 0.00 2.49 -14.19
C ILE A 75 1.17 3.47 -14.33
N ARG A 76 2.43 2.99 -14.21
CA ARG A 76 3.62 3.83 -14.43
C ARG A 76 3.65 4.44 -15.83
N CYS A 77 3.29 3.67 -16.86
CA CYS A 77 3.25 4.19 -18.24
C CYS A 77 2.24 5.33 -18.36
N VAL A 78 1.03 5.17 -17.81
CA VAL A 78 0.00 6.21 -17.82
C VAL A 78 0.42 7.43 -17.01
N LEU A 79 0.97 7.25 -15.81
CA LEU A 79 1.41 8.35 -14.95
C LEU A 79 2.60 9.13 -15.54
N LYS A 80 3.52 8.45 -16.23
CA LYS A 80 4.62 9.10 -16.95
C LYS A 80 4.12 10.02 -18.07
N LYS A 81 3.08 9.61 -18.80
CA LYS A 81 2.46 10.46 -19.84
C LYS A 81 1.80 11.72 -19.26
N LYS A 82 1.47 11.69 -17.98
CA LYS A 82 0.83 12.80 -17.25
C LYS A 82 1.81 13.63 -16.41
N ASP A 83 3.11 13.37 -16.56
CA ASP A 83 4.22 14.03 -15.87
C ASP A 83 4.15 13.98 -14.34
N ILE A 84 3.85 12.81 -13.79
CA ILE A 84 3.69 12.61 -12.34
C ILE A 84 4.90 11.91 -11.71
N SER A 85 5.40 12.48 -10.62
CA SER A 85 6.50 11.96 -9.81
C SER A 85 6.19 10.58 -9.20
N LEU A 86 6.71 9.51 -9.81
CA LEU A 86 6.54 8.13 -9.34
C LEU A 86 7.21 7.83 -7.98
N SER A 87 8.08 8.72 -7.51
CA SER A 87 8.81 8.62 -6.23
C SER A 87 7.92 8.92 -5.02
N GLU A 88 6.94 9.81 -5.19
CA GLU A 88 6.07 10.31 -4.12
C GLU A 88 4.95 9.32 -3.76
N ILE A 89 4.57 8.48 -4.73
CA ILE A 89 3.52 7.49 -4.55
C ILE A 89 4.10 6.31 -3.78
N THR A 90 3.70 6.18 -2.52
CA THR A 90 4.03 5.02 -1.70
C THR A 90 3.18 3.83 -2.13
N THR A 91 3.83 2.70 -2.38
CA THR A 91 3.21 1.50 -2.93
C THR A 91 3.70 0.25 -2.22
N ILE A 92 2.75 -0.63 -1.90
CA ILE A 92 3.05 -1.99 -1.46
C ILE A 92 3.09 -2.88 -2.70
N PHE A 93 4.21 -3.57 -2.88
CA PHE A 93 4.43 -4.48 -4.00
C PHE A 93 5.23 -5.70 -3.52
N SER A 94 5.26 -6.75 -4.33
CA SER A 94 6.13 -7.91 -4.10
C SER A 94 7.15 -7.99 -5.23
N SER A 95 8.39 -8.37 -4.87
CA SER A 95 9.46 -8.61 -5.83
C SER A 95 9.42 -10.02 -6.45
N GLU A 96 8.41 -10.84 -6.11
CA GLU A 96 8.19 -12.14 -6.74
C GLU A 96 7.81 -12.00 -8.22
N LYS A 97 8.26 -12.94 -9.06
CA LYS A 97 7.78 -13.05 -10.44
C LYS A 97 6.43 -13.75 -10.41
N SER A 98 5.48 -13.32 -11.24
CA SER A 98 4.18 -13.98 -11.35
C SER A 98 4.37 -15.45 -11.77
N VAL A 99 3.86 -16.37 -10.96
CA VAL A 99 4.04 -17.83 -11.14
C VAL A 99 3.03 -18.38 -12.15
N CYS A 100 1.79 -17.90 -12.10
CA CYS A 100 0.72 -18.36 -12.98
C CYS A 100 0.46 -17.40 -14.14
N LYS A 101 0.21 -17.99 -15.32
CA LYS A 101 -0.40 -17.31 -16.46
C LYS A 101 -1.92 -17.25 -16.27
N LEU A 102 -2.58 -16.39 -17.05
CA LEU A 102 -4.04 -16.34 -17.10
C LEU A 102 -4.59 -17.73 -17.41
N LEU A 103 -5.60 -18.16 -16.66
CA LEU A 103 -6.30 -19.41 -16.98
C LEU A 103 -6.92 -19.28 -18.39
N PRO A 104 -6.80 -20.31 -19.24
CA PRO A 104 -7.50 -20.34 -20.52
C PRO A 104 -9.01 -20.25 -20.27
N LEU A 105 -9.72 -19.66 -21.23
CA LEU A 105 -11.19 -19.67 -21.19
C LEU A 105 -11.67 -21.07 -21.53
N ASP A 106 -12.70 -21.53 -20.82
CA ASP A 106 -13.38 -22.77 -21.20
C ASP A 106 -14.05 -22.59 -22.57
N ALA A 107 -14.22 -23.68 -23.33
CA ALA A 107 -14.77 -23.64 -24.69
C ALA A 107 -16.16 -22.98 -24.76
N GLU A 108 -16.95 -23.12 -23.71
CA GLU A 108 -18.28 -22.50 -23.56
C GLU A 108 -18.19 -20.98 -23.29
N GLN A 109 -17.20 -20.55 -22.48
CA GLN A 109 -16.97 -19.14 -22.18
C GLN A 109 -16.39 -18.37 -23.38
N ALA A 110 -15.70 -19.07 -24.28
CA ALA A 110 -15.16 -18.49 -25.50
C ALA A 110 -16.24 -18.20 -26.56
N GLN A 111 -17.36 -18.94 -26.54
CA GLN A 111 -18.46 -18.74 -27.48
C GLN A 111 -19.38 -17.56 -27.06
N ASN A 112 -19.61 -17.38 -25.75
CA ASN A 112 -20.51 -16.34 -25.23
C ASN A 112 -19.76 -15.26 -24.42
N LEU A 113 -18.74 -14.63 -25.02
CA LEU A 113 -17.89 -13.64 -24.35
C LEU A 113 -18.65 -12.42 -23.79
N GLU A 114 -19.75 -12.03 -24.43
CA GLU A 114 -20.54 -10.86 -24.02
C GLU A 114 -21.45 -11.16 -22.83
N GLU A 115 -21.96 -12.39 -22.69
CA GLU A 115 -22.89 -12.79 -21.62
C GLU A 115 -22.18 -12.98 -20.27
N PHE A 116 -20.91 -13.43 -20.29
CA PHE A 116 -20.09 -13.57 -19.08
C PHE A 116 -19.42 -12.26 -18.63
N SER A 117 -19.50 -11.19 -19.43
CA SER A 117 -18.98 -9.88 -19.06
C SER A 117 -20.02 -9.09 -18.26
N ILE A 118 -19.97 -9.25 -16.93
CA ILE A 118 -20.83 -8.53 -15.97
C ILE A 118 -20.75 -6.98 -16.15
N VAL A 119 -19.67 -6.48 -16.75
CA VAL A 119 -19.45 -5.06 -17.09
C VAL A 119 -18.64 -4.98 -18.39
N GLU A 120 -18.98 -4.04 -19.27
CA GLU A 120 -18.19 -3.74 -20.48
C GLU A 120 -16.70 -3.53 -20.13
N ASN A 121 -15.81 -4.19 -20.88
CA ASN A 121 -14.35 -4.21 -20.70
C ASN A 121 -13.80 -4.97 -19.47
N PHE A 122 -14.60 -5.81 -18.80
CA PHE A 122 -14.06 -6.67 -17.75
C PHE A 122 -13.22 -7.82 -18.35
N ARG A 123 -12.11 -8.16 -17.70
CA ARG A 123 -11.30 -9.32 -18.12
C ARG A 123 -11.98 -10.59 -17.61
N ILE A 124 -12.53 -11.39 -18.52
CA ILE A 124 -13.11 -12.71 -18.21
C ILE A 124 -12.03 -13.67 -17.67
N ARG A 125 -10.79 -13.53 -18.17
CA ARG A 125 -9.66 -14.33 -17.67
C ARG A 125 -9.21 -13.88 -16.28
N VAL A 126 -9.44 -14.75 -15.29
CA VAL A 126 -9.08 -14.53 -13.90
C VAL A 126 -7.61 -14.88 -13.65
N ILE A 127 -6.89 -13.98 -12.96
CA ILE A 127 -5.59 -14.32 -12.35
C ILE A 127 -5.89 -14.92 -10.98
N PRO A 128 -5.46 -16.15 -10.67
CA PRO A 128 -5.67 -16.72 -9.35
C PRO A 128 -4.95 -15.89 -8.29
N VAL A 129 -5.63 -15.64 -7.18
CA VAL A 129 -5.09 -14.85 -6.06
C VAL A 129 -5.06 -15.72 -4.82
N LEU A 130 -3.91 -15.81 -4.16
CA LEU A 130 -3.81 -16.45 -2.86
C LEU A 130 -4.41 -15.51 -1.80
N GLY A 131 -5.46 -15.95 -1.10
CA GLY A 131 -6.17 -15.12 -0.12
C GLY A 131 -5.26 -14.55 0.97
N THR A 132 -4.27 -15.33 1.42
CA THR A 132 -3.28 -14.91 2.40
C THR A 132 -2.41 -13.76 1.90
N MET A 133 -2.05 -13.76 0.61
CA MET A 133 -1.27 -12.67 0.00
C MET A 133 -2.06 -11.36 -0.01
N SER A 134 -3.33 -11.39 -0.40
CA SER A 134 -4.21 -10.21 -0.36
C SER A 134 -4.38 -9.69 1.06
N ALA A 135 -4.56 -10.58 2.04
CA ALA A 135 -4.65 -10.21 3.45
C ALA A 135 -3.37 -9.52 3.93
N LEU A 136 -2.20 -10.04 3.59
CA LEU A 136 -0.91 -9.44 3.97
C LEU A 136 -0.68 -8.06 3.34
N PHE A 137 -1.14 -7.83 2.11
CA PHE A 137 -1.12 -6.50 1.50
C PHE A 137 -1.98 -5.52 2.30
N GLY A 138 -3.21 -5.91 2.64
CA GLY A 138 -4.11 -5.08 3.47
C GLY A 138 -3.53 -4.78 4.86
N GLN A 139 -3.00 -5.80 5.54
CA GLN A 139 -2.36 -5.66 6.84
C GLN A 139 -1.14 -4.74 6.79
N SER A 140 -0.34 -4.83 5.72
CA SER A 140 0.83 -3.96 5.56
C SER A 140 0.46 -2.51 5.30
N ILE A 141 -0.65 -2.23 4.58
CA ILE A 141 -1.19 -0.87 4.43
C ILE A 141 -1.61 -0.34 5.79
N ALA A 142 -2.40 -1.11 6.55
CA ALA A 142 -2.87 -0.70 7.87
C ALA A 142 -1.69 -0.41 8.80
N ALA A 143 -0.71 -1.30 8.87
CA ALA A 143 0.50 -1.11 9.66
C ALA A 143 1.29 0.15 9.24
N TYR A 144 1.44 0.39 7.93
CA TYR A 144 2.12 1.58 7.43
C TYR A 144 1.42 2.87 7.87
N VAL A 145 0.09 2.94 7.69
CA VAL A 145 -0.70 4.12 8.04
C VAL A 145 -0.65 4.36 9.55
N LEU A 146 -0.83 3.32 10.37
CA LEU A 146 -0.73 3.44 11.83
C LEU A 146 0.65 3.95 12.27
N CYS A 147 1.72 3.44 11.68
CA CYS A 147 3.08 3.88 11.97
C CYS A 147 3.36 5.31 11.50
N ASP A 148 2.82 5.76 10.36
CA ASP A 148 2.94 7.17 9.91
C ASP A 148 2.19 8.12 10.86
N LEU A 149 0.96 7.75 11.25
CA LEU A 149 0.15 8.51 12.21
C LEU A 149 0.81 8.59 13.60
N ALA A 150 1.47 7.52 14.03
CA ALA A 150 2.22 7.48 15.30
C ALA A 150 3.60 8.16 15.22
N GLY A 151 3.98 8.76 14.07
CA GLY A 151 5.28 9.40 13.87
C GLY A 151 6.48 8.44 13.77
N LYS A 152 6.25 7.12 13.74
CA LYS A 152 7.28 6.08 13.66
C LYS A 152 7.30 5.41 12.28
N LYS A 153 7.72 6.17 11.25
CA LYS A 153 7.68 5.70 9.85
C LYS A 153 8.44 4.38 9.65
N ILE A 154 7.76 3.42 8.99
CA ILE A 154 8.36 2.16 8.58
C ILE A 154 9.33 2.42 7.43
N LYS A 155 10.63 2.23 7.65
CA LYS A 155 11.65 2.33 6.59
C LYS A 155 11.56 1.12 5.65
N SER A 156 11.65 1.37 4.33
CA SER A 156 11.74 0.29 3.34
C SER A 156 13.02 -0.52 3.58
N ARG A 157 12.90 -1.83 3.81
CA ARG A 157 14.01 -2.64 4.35
C ARG A 157 15.19 -2.85 3.41
N LEU A 158 15.05 -2.72 2.08
CA LEU A 158 16.04 -3.22 1.13
C LEU A 158 16.46 -2.21 0.04
N PRO A 159 17.79 -2.02 -0.18
CA PRO A 159 18.33 -1.36 -1.37
C PRO A 159 17.93 -2.10 -2.65
N ARG A 160 17.85 -1.38 -3.78
CA ARG A 160 17.30 -1.90 -5.05
C ARG A 160 17.90 -3.26 -5.45
N ASP A 161 19.19 -3.46 -5.24
CA ASP A 161 19.93 -4.66 -5.63
C ASP A 161 19.62 -5.89 -4.75
N GLN A 162 19.29 -5.68 -3.47
CA GLN A 162 19.02 -6.78 -2.53
C GLN A 162 17.55 -7.20 -2.50
N ARG A 163 16.65 -6.49 -3.21
CA ARG A 163 15.20 -6.77 -3.21
C ARG A 163 14.82 -8.09 -3.87
N ASN A 164 15.72 -8.65 -4.67
CA ASN A 164 15.51 -9.94 -5.33
C ASN A 164 15.76 -11.12 -4.40
N ARG A 165 16.44 -10.89 -3.27
CA ARG A 165 16.63 -11.90 -2.24
C ARG A 165 15.38 -11.94 -1.34
N PRO A 166 14.97 -13.12 -0.86
CA PRO A 166 13.94 -13.21 0.17
C PRO A 166 14.38 -12.41 1.40
N ALA A 167 13.43 -11.81 2.13
CA ALA A 167 13.76 -10.90 3.25
C ALA A 167 14.76 -11.50 4.25
N GLN A 168 14.72 -12.81 4.48
CA GLN A 168 15.64 -13.53 5.35
C GLN A 168 17.11 -13.48 4.90
N GLN A 169 17.37 -13.47 3.59
CA GLN A 169 18.71 -13.42 2.99
C GLN A 169 19.19 -11.99 2.70
N ALA A 170 18.28 -11.03 2.78
CA ALA A 170 18.52 -9.65 2.41
C ALA A 170 18.90 -8.77 3.63
N VAL A 171 18.65 -9.24 4.86
CA VAL A 171 19.21 -8.61 6.06
C VAL A 171 20.68 -9.03 6.19
N PRO A 172 21.65 -8.09 6.24
CA PRO A 172 23.05 -8.45 6.45
C PRO A 172 23.17 -9.20 7.78
N LYS A 173 23.88 -10.34 7.79
CA LYS A 173 24.09 -11.16 9.00
C LYS A 173 24.61 -10.32 10.17
N ALA A 174 25.41 -9.28 9.87
CA ALA A 174 25.89 -8.29 10.84
C ALA A 174 24.78 -7.49 11.52
N ALA A 175 23.70 -7.12 10.81
CA ALA A 175 22.55 -6.43 11.41
C ALA A 175 21.69 -7.35 12.28
N VAL A 176 21.54 -8.62 11.91
CA VAL A 176 20.87 -9.64 12.73
C VAL A 176 21.69 -9.90 14.00
N ALA A 177 23.01 -10.02 13.86
CA ALA A 177 23.93 -10.17 14.99
C ALA A 177 23.90 -8.94 15.91
N ARG A 178 23.92 -7.71 15.35
CA ARG A 178 23.75 -6.47 16.14
C ARG A 178 22.40 -6.40 16.85
N ALA A 179 21.30 -6.82 16.22
CA ALA A 179 19.99 -6.85 16.85
C ALA A 179 19.90 -7.89 17.98
N ARG A 180 20.63 -9.01 17.86
CA ARG A 180 20.76 -10.02 18.93
C ARG A 180 21.68 -9.58 20.06
N ALA A 181 22.74 -8.84 19.74
CA ALA A 181 23.73 -8.33 20.70
C ALA A 181 23.32 -7.00 21.35
N ALA A 182 22.32 -6.30 20.80
CA ALA A 182 21.77 -5.11 21.42
C ALA A 182 21.17 -5.50 22.79
N PRO A 183 21.53 -4.80 23.88
CA PRO A 183 20.92 -5.06 25.17
C PRO A 183 19.42 -4.90 25.01
N ARG A 184 18.65 -5.94 25.36
CA ARG A 184 17.21 -5.85 25.47
C ARG A 184 16.95 -4.80 26.54
N ARG A 185 16.71 -3.54 26.13
CA ARG A 185 16.21 -2.53 27.06
C ARG A 185 15.00 -3.20 27.73
N PRO A 186 14.95 -3.28 29.07
CA PRO A 186 13.72 -3.69 29.71
C PRO A 186 12.65 -2.76 29.15
N GLN A 187 11.70 -3.33 28.42
CA GLN A 187 10.50 -2.57 28.08
C GLN A 187 9.80 -2.39 29.42
N VAL A 188 10.19 -1.36 30.15
CA VAL A 188 9.27 -0.70 31.05
C VAL A 188 8.20 -0.21 30.11
N VAL A 189 7.15 -1.01 29.99
CA VAL A 189 5.89 -0.59 29.39
C VAL A 189 5.35 0.43 30.36
N ASN A 190 5.93 1.63 30.37
CA ASN A 190 5.20 2.80 30.82
C ASN A 190 4.08 2.88 29.82
N PHE A 191 2.94 2.31 30.22
CA PHE A 191 1.64 2.56 29.64
C PHE A 191 1.57 4.08 29.57
N MET A 192 1.87 4.60 28.38
CA MET A 192 2.00 6.01 28.13
C MET A 192 0.70 6.59 28.67
N GLN A 193 0.79 7.39 29.72
CA GLN A 193 -0.34 8.15 30.21
C GLN A 193 -0.87 8.89 29.00
N VAL A 194 -1.96 8.36 28.44
CA VAL A 194 -2.75 9.08 27.46
C VAL A 194 -3.13 10.35 28.20
N PRO A 195 -2.81 11.56 27.68
CA PRO A 195 -3.24 12.77 28.34
C PRO A 195 -4.75 12.64 28.55
N LYS A 196 -5.19 12.68 29.81
CA LYS A 196 -6.60 12.69 30.16
C LYS A 196 -7.21 13.86 29.42
N VAL A 197 -8.02 13.59 28.40
CA VAL A 197 -8.89 14.59 27.82
C VAL A 197 -9.89 14.91 28.93
N SER A 198 -9.69 16.04 29.61
CA SER A 198 -10.63 16.52 30.62
C SER A 198 -11.89 16.97 29.89
N CYS A 199 -12.86 16.07 29.75
CA CYS A 199 -14.23 16.46 29.44
C CYS A 199 -14.80 17.18 30.66
N THR A 200 -14.66 18.51 30.71
CA THR A 200 -15.44 19.34 31.62
C THR A 200 -16.89 19.31 31.13
N ALA A 201 -17.71 18.49 31.77
CA ALA A 201 -19.15 18.54 31.63
C ALA A 201 -19.64 19.90 32.18
N THR A 202 -20.05 20.79 31.29
CA THR A 202 -20.84 21.96 31.68
C THR A 202 -22.23 21.46 32.05
N LYS A 203 -22.53 21.45 33.35
CA LYS A 203 -23.91 21.35 33.84
C LYS A 203 -24.64 22.63 33.45
N SER A 204 -25.72 22.50 32.70
CA SER A 204 -26.74 23.51 32.52
C SER A 204 -27.64 23.50 33.77
N GLU A 205 -27.58 24.58 34.55
CA GLU A 205 -28.73 25.07 35.33
C GLU A 205 -29.52 26.06 34.49
#